data_AF-A0A2E4XND9-F1
#
_entry.id   AF-A0A2E4XND9-F1
#
_cell.length_a   1.000
_cell.length_b   1.000
_cell.length_c   1.000
_cell.angle_alpha   90.00
_cell.angle_beta   90.00
_cell.angle_gamma   90.00
#
_symmetry.space_group_name_H-M   'P 1'
#
loop_
_entity.id
_entity.type
_entity.pdbx_description
1 polymer ?
#
loop_
_entity_poly.entity_id
_entity_poly.type
_entity_poly.pdbx_seq_one_letter_code
_entity_poly.pdbx_strand_id
1 'polypeptide(L)' 'MKAKELADMLQISDKTLRAWLRVNFTRPLSEKGKEWDLNDKQIIASIEWFKRIKIKRSVNHFKIFGKEITLKMDR' A
#
# COMPACT_ATOMS: atom_id res chain seq x y z
N MET A 1 7.22 5.26 14.63
CA MET A 1 6.38 5.97 13.64
C MET A 1 5.09 5.19 13.51
N LYS A 2 3.93 5.84 13.56
CA LYS A 2 2.65 5.13 13.52
C LYS A 2 2.33 4.64 12.12
N ALA A 3 1.64 3.50 12.02
CA ALA A 3 1.17 2.97 10.74
C ALA A 3 0.30 3.98 9.98
N LYS A 4 -0.52 4.77 10.67
CA LYS A 4 -1.35 5.80 10.06
C LYS A 4 -0.49 6.86 9.34
N GLU A 5 0.55 7.37 10.00
CA GLU A 5 1.46 8.37 9.43
C GLU A 5 2.17 7.83 8.18
N LEU A 6 2.65 6.58 8.24
CA LEU A 6 3.29 5.95 7.08
C LEU A 6 2.30 5.74 5.91
N ALA A 7 1.06 5.38 6.22
CA ALA A 7 0.02 5.21 5.21
C ALA A 7 -0.30 6.55 4.51
N ASP A 8 -0.38 7.64 5.28
CA ASP A 8 -0.58 8.99 4.76
C ASP A 8 0.59 9.41 3.85
N MET A 9 1.84 9.17 4.26
CA MET A 9 3.04 9.43 3.43
C MET A 9 3.03 8.63 2.13
N LEU A 10 2.58 7.37 2.18
CA LEU A 10 2.46 6.52 1.01
C LEU A 10 1.20 6.83 0.19
N GLN A 11 0.33 7.73 0.65
CA GLN A 11 -1.00 8.03 0.12
C GLN A 11 -1.82 6.76 -0.16
N ILE A 12 -1.84 5.87 0.83
CA ILE A 12 -2.65 4.65 0.83
C ILE A 12 -3.57 4.65 2.05
N SER A 13 -4.62 3.83 2.04
CA SER A 13 -5.44 3.72 3.24
C SER A 13 -4.67 3.01 4.36
N ASP A 14 -4.79 3.51 5.58
CA ASP A 14 -4.25 2.87 6.79
C ASP A 14 -4.75 1.42 6.96
N LYS A 15 -5.98 1.12 6.52
CA LYS A 15 -6.50 -0.26 6.47
C LYS A 15 -5.68 -1.15 5.54
N THR A 16 -5.28 -0.65 4.36
CA THR A 16 -4.46 -1.37 3.39
C THR A 16 -3.07 -1.67 3.95
N LEU A 17 -2.41 -0.66 4.54
CA LEU A 17 -1.10 -0.84 5.14
C LEU A 17 -1.15 -1.87 6.29
N ARG A 18 -2.10 -1.72 7.22
CA ARG A 18 -2.28 -2.64 8.34
C ARG A 18 -2.63 -4.06 7.90
N ALA A 19 -3.40 -4.22 6.82
CA ALA A 19 -3.69 -5.55 6.27
C ALA A 19 -2.43 -6.21 5.74
N TRP A 20 -1.62 -5.48 4.97
CA TRP A 20 -0.35 -5.99 4.45
C TRP A 20 0.63 -6.35 5.57
N LEU A 21 0.74 -5.49 6.59
CA LEU A 21 1.61 -5.74 7.75
C LEU A 21 1.23 -7.01 8.52
N ARG A 22 -0.07 -7.32 8.69
CA ARG A 22 -0.51 -8.57 9.35
C ARG A 22 -0.11 -9.83 8.59
N VAL A 23 -0.02 -9.74 7.27
CA VAL A 23 0.35 -10.88 6.42
C VAL A 23 1.87 -11.10 6.42
N ASN A 24 2.65 -10.02 6.52
CA ASN A 24 4.12 -10.08 6.38
C ASN A 24 4.87 -10.07 7.73
N PHE A 25 4.24 -9.59 8.80
CA PHE A 25 4.84 -9.47 10.12
C PHE A 25 3.92 -10.05 11.19
N THR A 26 4.47 -10.89 12.05
CA THR A 26 3.75 -11.41 13.20
C THR A 26 3.51 -10.29 14.21
N ARG A 27 2.23 -9.99 14.45
CA ARG A 27 1.84 -9.08 15.52
C ARG A 27 1.52 -9.87 16.78
N PRO A 28 2.20 -9.60 17.92
CA PRO A 28 1.88 -10.27 19.16
C PRO A 28 0.47 -9.92 19.65
N LEU A 29 -0.20 -10.89 20.27
CA LEU A 29 -1.58 -10.75 20.78
C LEU A 29 -1.71 -9.62 21.82
N SER A 30 -0.64 -9.33 22.56
CA SER A 30 -0.57 -8.24 23.55
C SER A 30 -0.73 -6.84 22.95
N GLU A 31 -0.55 -6.70 21.63
CA GLU A 31 -0.72 -5.45 20.91
C GLU A 31 -2.07 -5.35 20.20
N LYS A 32 -2.92 -6.39 20.29
CA LYS A 32 -4.26 -6.37 19.70
C LYS A 32 -5.06 -5.17 20.24
N GLY A 33 -5.65 -4.39 19.35
CA GLY A 33 -6.43 -3.19 19.69
C GLY A 33 -5.62 -1.92 19.92
N LYS A 34 -4.29 -2.00 20.07
CA LYS A 34 -3.43 -0.82 20.18
C LYS A 34 -3.12 -0.25 18.79
N GLU A 35 -2.72 1.02 18.74
CA GLU A 35 -2.08 1.57 17.55
C GLU A 35 -0.83 0.76 17.20
N TRP A 36 -0.59 0.58 15.91
CA TRP A 36 0.56 -0.16 15.43
C TRP A 36 1.73 0.81 15.28
N ASP A 37 2.70 0.70 16.19
CA ASP A 37 3.98 1.38 16.04
C ASP A 37 4.90 0.53 15.16
N LEU A 38 5.40 1.14 14.09
CA LEU A 38 6.24 0.44 13.14
C LEU A 38 7.71 0.56 13.52
N ASN A 39 8.41 -0.55 13.42
CA ASN A 39 9.87 -0.56 13.47
C ASN A 39 10.47 -0.21 12.10
N ASP A 40 11.75 0.14 12.05
CA ASP A 40 12.41 0.57 10.81
C ASP A 40 12.34 -0.48 9.71
N LYS A 41 12.43 -1.77 10.06
CA LYS A 41 12.32 -2.88 9.09
C LYS A 41 10.93 -2.92 8.43
N GLN A 42 9.88 -2.74 9.21
CA GLN A 42 8.49 -2.69 8.73
C GLN A 42 8.24 -1.46 7.86
N ILE A 43 8.80 -0.32 8.25
CA ILE A 43 8.70 0.93 7.49
C ILE A 43 9.36 0.76 6.12
N ILE A 44 10.63 0.33 6.07
CA ILE A 44 11.38 0.15 4.83
C ILE A 44 10.67 -0.86 3.90
N ALA A 45 10.30 -2.03 4.42
CA ALA A 45 9.64 -3.07 3.63
C ALA A 45 8.28 -2.61 3.07
N SER A 46 7.51 -1.87 3.87
CA SER A 46 6.23 -1.29 3.42
C SER A 46 6.45 -0.29 2.30
N ILE A 47 7.41 0.63 2.47
CA ILE A 47 7.73 1.65 1.47
C ILE A 47 8.13 1.00 0.13
N GLU A 48 9.04 0.04 0.15
CA GLU A 48 9.49 -0.65 -1.06
C GLU A 48 8.35 -1.37 -1.77
N TRP A 49 7.53 -2.10 -1.03
CA TRP A 49 6.40 -2.83 -1.58
C TRP A 49 5.35 -1.91 -2.21
N PHE A 50 4.92 -0.88 -1.48
CA PHE A 50 3.87 0.03 -1.96
C PHE A 50 4.35 0.97 -3.07
N LYS A 51 5.64 1.36 -3.09
CA LYS A 51 6.25 2.04 -4.24
C LYS A 51 6.22 1.15 -5.48
N ARG A 52 6.59 -0.13 -5.35
CA ARG A 52 6.57 -1.09 -6.46
C ARG A 52 5.16 -1.33 -7.01
N ILE A 53 4.15 -1.38 -6.15
CA ILE A 53 2.74 -1.51 -6.57
C ILE A 53 2.23 -0.25 -7.25
N LYS A 54 2.54 0.95 -6.75
CA LYS A 54 2.14 2.21 -7.39
C LYS A 54 2.65 2.31 -8.83
N ILE A 55 3.89 1.88 -9.07
CA ILE A 55 4.46 1.80 -10.43
C ILE A 55 3.64 0.86 -11.33
N LYS A 56 3.15 -0.27 -10.82
CA LYS A 56 2.27 -1.16 -11.60
C LYS A 56 0.88 -0.59 -11.87
N ARG A 57 0.33 0.23 -10.97
CA ARG A 57 -1.00 0.86 -11.17
C ARG A 57 -0.98 2.06 -12.11
N SER A 58 0.16 2.72 -12.32
CA SER A 58 0.26 3.82 -13.29
C SER A 58 0.24 3.34 -14.74
N VAL A 59 0.20 2.03 -15.01
CA VAL A 59 0.21 1.49 -16.38
C VAL A 59 -1.21 1.34 -16.96
N ASN A 60 -2.30 1.54 -16.21
CA ASN A 60 -3.65 1.39 -16.78
C ASN A 60 -4.70 2.31 -16.15
N HIS A 61 -4.77 3.56 -16.62
CA HIS A 61 -6.03 4.24 -16.98
C HIS A 61 -5.73 5.69 -17.40
N PHE A 62 -5.73 5.96 -18.70
CA PHE A 62 -5.91 7.33 -19.19
C PHE A 62 -7.41 7.54 -19.41
N LYS A 63 -8.04 8.35 -18.55
CA LYS A 63 -9.36 8.90 -18.86
C LYS A 63 -9.14 10.18 -19.66
N ILE A 64 -9.17 10.07 -20.99
CA ILE A 64 -9.15 11.24 -21.88
C ILE A 64 -10.60 11.47 -22.33
N PHE A 65 -11.17 12.62 -21.94
CA PHE A 65 -12.45 13.16 -22.42
C PHE A 65 -13.64 12.18 -22.48
N GLY A 66 -13.95 11.50 -21.38
CA GLY A 66 -15.25 10.82 -21.22
C GLY A 66 -15.54 9.66 -22.17
N LYS A 67 -14.55 9.18 -22.94
CA LYS A 67 -14.67 7.99 -23.79
C LYS A 67 -13.70 6.91 -23.29
N GLU A 68 -14.26 5.76 -22.94
CA GLU A 68 -13.48 4.58 -22.57
C GLU A 68 -12.90 3.97 -23.85
N ILE A 69 -11.57 3.92 -23.97
CA ILE A 69 -10.88 3.26 -25.08
C ILE A 69 -10.11 2.08 -24.50
N THR A 70 -10.57 0.88 -24.83
CA THR A 70 -9.88 -0.38 -24.50
C THR A 70 -8.94 -0.73 -25.64
N LEU A 71 -7.64 -0.45 -25.48
CA LEU A 71 -6.62 -0.99 -26.37
C LEU A 71 -6.26 -2.40 -25.89
N LYS A 72 -6.70 -3.42 -26.65
CA LYS A 72 -6.14 -4.77 -26.56
C LYS A 72 -4.82 -4.76 -27.31
N MET A 73 -3.71 -4.93 -26.59
CA MET A 73 -2.45 -5.32 -27.21
C MET A 73 -2.41 -6.84 -27.29
N ASP A 74 -2.38 -7.34 -28.52
CA ASP A 74 -1.99 -8.70 -28.84
C ASP A 74 -0.51 -8.89 -28.49
N ARG A 75 -0.17 -10.10 -28.06
CA ARG A 75 1.07 -10.44 -27.36
C ARG A 75 2.26 -10.59 -28.30
#